data_AF-A0A961X847-F1
#
_entry.id   AF-A0A961X847-F1
#
_cell.length_a   1.000
_cell.length_b   1.000
_cell.length_c   1.000
_cell.angle_alpha   90.00
_cell.angle_beta   90.00
_cell.angle_gamma   90.00
#
_symmetry.space_group_name_H-M   'P 1'
#
loop_
_entity.id
_entity.type
_entity.pdbx_description
1 polymer ?
#
loop_
_entity_poly.entity_id
_entity_poly.type
_entity_poly.pdbx_seq_one_letter_code
_entity_poly.pdbx_strand_id
1 'polypeptide(L)' 'MAQALDLLTANDRRGEYPPSLYAAETALPTAMPALEGSARADVAIIGAGFTGLSAALHLAER' A
#
# COMPACT_ATOMS: atom_id res chain seq x y z
N MET A 1 -11.70 5.33 32.52
CA MET A 1 -10.44 5.31 31.74
C MET A 1 -10.76 5.90 30.38
N ALA A 2 -10.15 7.03 30.01
CA ALA A 2 -10.38 7.63 28.69
C ALA A 2 -9.70 6.77 27.62
N GLN A 3 -10.44 6.37 26.58
CA GLN A 3 -9.84 5.74 25.40
C GLN A 3 -8.91 6.76 24.73
N ALA A 4 -7.72 6.31 24.33
CA ALA A 4 -6.79 7.12 23.56
C ALA A 4 -7.40 7.40 22.17
N LEU A 5 -7.28 8.64 21.71
CA LEU A 5 -7.73 9.05 20.38
C LEU A 5 -6.84 8.39 19.31
N ASP A 6 -7.45 7.59 18.44
CA ASP A 6 -6.76 6.98 17.29
C ASP A 6 -6.58 8.00 16.17
N LEU A 7 -5.49 8.75 16.25
CA LEU A 7 -5.12 9.74 15.24
C LEU A 7 -4.68 9.09 13.92
N LEU A 8 -4.32 7.81 13.92
CA LEU A 8 -3.80 7.14 12.73
C LEU A 8 -4.92 6.84 11.72
N THR A 9 -6.14 6.59 12.19
CA THR A 9 -7.28 6.26 11.32
C THR A 9 -8.48 7.20 11.49
N ALA A 10 -8.33 8.34 12.17
CA ALA A 10 -9.44 9.24 12.45
C ALA A 10 -10.16 9.74 11.19
N ASN A 11 -9.43 9.92 10.08
CA ASN A 11 -9.93 10.48 8.84
C ASN A 11 -10.04 9.47 7.69
N ASP A 12 -9.58 8.23 7.91
CA ASP A 12 -9.29 7.28 6.83
C ASP A 12 -9.98 5.94 7.08
N ARG A 13 -10.45 5.29 6.01
CA ARG A 13 -10.87 3.88 6.08
C ARG A 13 -9.71 2.99 5.66
N ARG A 14 -9.44 1.94 6.46
CA ARG A 14 -8.39 0.97 6.17
C ARG A 14 -8.57 0.36 4.78
N GLY A 15 -7.53 0.44 3.95
CA GLY A 15 -7.53 -0.12 2.60
C GLY A 15 -8.19 0.77 1.54
N GLU A 16 -8.65 1.97 1.91
CA GLU A 16 -9.18 2.96 0.98
C GLU A 16 -8.29 4.21 1.00
N TYR A 17 -8.26 4.92 -0.13
CA TYR A 17 -7.65 6.24 -0.16
C TYR A 17 -8.52 7.22 0.63
N PRO A 18 -7.91 8.18 1.35
CA PRO A 18 -8.67 9.21 2.04
C PRO A 18 -9.48 10.05 1.04
N PRO A 19 -10.67 10.58 1.45
CA PRO A 19 -11.48 11.47 0.62
C PRO A 19 -10.75 12.81 0.42
N SER A 20 -9.83 12.84 -0.53
CA SER A 20 -8.88 13.91 -0.79
C SER A 20 -8.95 14.36 -2.24
N LEU A 21 -8.51 15.58 -2.52
CA LEU A 21 -8.42 16.12 -3.89
C LEU A 21 -7.60 15.19 -4.79
N TYR A 22 -6.48 14.66 -4.28
CA TYR A 22 -5.66 13.68 -5.00
C TYR A 22 -6.46 12.44 -5.38
N ALA A 23 -7.19 11.82 -4.44
CA ALA A 23 -7.99 10.64 -4.76
C ALA A 23 -9.12 10.92 -5.76
N ALA A 24 -9.64 12.16 -5.79
CA ALA A 24 -10.74 12.56 -6.67
C ALA A 24 -10.28 12.88 -8.11
N GLU A 25 -9.11 13.47 -8.28
CA GLU A 25 -8.63 13.95 -9.58
C GLU A 25 -7.64 12.99 -10.27
N THR A 26 -7.09 12.02 -9.53
CA THR A 26 -6.12 11.07 -10.09
C THR A 26 -6.81 9.80 -10.58
N ALA A 27 -6.42 9.30 -11.76
CA ALA A 27 -6.78 7.96 -12.20
C ALA A 27 -6.06 6.93 -11.34
N LEU A 28 -6.73 6.44 -10.29
CA LEU A 28 -6.15 5.44 -9.39
C LEU A 28 -6.00 4.10 -10.12
N PRO A 29 -4.87 3.39 -9.92
CA PRO A 29 -4.70 2.06 -10.48
C PRO A 29 -5.74 1.10 -9.89
N THR A 30 -6.13 0.09 -10.69
CA THR A 30 -6.97 -0.99 -10.19
C THR A 30 -6.28 -1.72 -9.05
N ALA A 31 -7.05 -2.16 -8.06
CA ALA A 31 -6.53 -2.96 -6.96
C ALA A 31 -5.79 -4.18 -7.50
N MET A 32 -4.56 -4.38 -7.02
CA MET A 32 -3.79 -5.58 -7.34
C MET A 32 -4.41 -6.76 -6.58
N PRO A 33 -4.73 -7.88 -7.26
CA PRO A 33 -5.31 -9.04 -6.59
C PRO A 33 -4.34 -9.58 -5.55
N ALA A 34 -4.88 -10.13 -4.47
CA ALA A 34 -4.07 -10.84 -3.49
C ALA A 34 -3.38 -12.04 -4.15
N LEU A 35 -2.16 -12.35 -3.70
CA LEU A 35 -1.49 -13.58 -4.13
C LEU A 35 -2.27 -14.79 -3.61
N GLU A 36 -2.64 -15.69 -4.51
CA GLU A 36 -3.26 -16.97 -4.17
C GLU A 36 -2.23 -18.10 -4.19
N GLY A 37 -2.33 -19.03 -3.23
CA GLY A 37 -1.44 -20.19 -3.15
C GLY A 37 0.01 -19.82 -2.81
N SER A 38 0.97 -20.53 -3.41
CA SER A 38 2.40 -20.36 -3.16
C SER A 38 3.11 -19.83 -4.40
N ALA A 39 3.96 -18.82 -4.23
CA ALA A 39 4.88 -18.35 -5.26
C ALA A 39 6.33 -18.60 -4.85
N ARG A 40 7.19 -18.79 -5.84
CA ARG A 40 8.65 -18.81 -5.67
C ARG A 40 9.22 -17.59 -6.38
N ALA A 41 10.13 -16.89 -5.72
CA ALA A 41 10.86 -15.75 -6.26
C ALA A 41 12.32 -15.84 -5.79
N ASP A 42 13.24 -15.23 -6.54
CA ASP A 42 14.62 -15.09 -6.11
C ASP A 42 14.74 -14.14 -4.90
N VAL A 43 13.87 -13.12 -4.85
CA VAL A 43 13.76 -12.15 -3.76
C VAL A 43 12.29 -11.90 -3.42
N ALA A 44 11.96 -11.89 -2.12
CA ALA A 44 10.66 -11.49 -1.61
C ALA A 44 10.79 -10.20 -0.79
N ILE A 45 9.97 -9.19 -1.11
CA ILE A 45 9.98 -7.88 -0.46
C ILE A 45 8.80 -7.79 0.51
N ILE A 46 9.09 -7.53 1.79
CA ILE A 46 8.07 -7.39 2.84
C ILE A 46 7.79 -5.91 3.08
N GLY A 47 6.64 -5.45 2.60
CA GLY A 47 6.17 -4.07 2.73
C GLY A 47 6.30 -3.27 1.43
N ALA A 48 5.18 -2.69 0.97
CA ALA A 48 5.08 -1.92 -0.28
C ALA A 48 5.06 -0.40 -0.05
N GLY A 49 5.85 0.09 0.92
CA GLY A 49 6.12 1.53 1.08
C GLY A 49 7.17 2.03 0.08
N PHE A 50 7.58 3.29 0.19
CA PHE A 50 8.56 3.89 -0.73
C PHE A 50 9.85 3.07 -0.90
N THR A 51 10.43 2.60 0.20
CA THR A 51 11.66 1.80 0.16
C THR A 51 11.45 0.45 -0.51
N GLY A 52 10.34 -0.24 -0.20
CA GLY A 52 10.02 -1.54 -0.80
C GLY A 52 9.74 -1.46 -2.29
N LEU A 53 8.96 -0.46 -2.72
CA LEU A 53 8.68 -0.20 -4.13
C LEU A 53 9.94 0.21 -4.91
N SER A 54 10.78 1.06 -4.31
CA SER A 54 12.07 1.43 -4.91
C SER A 54 12.97 0.20 -5.09
N ALA A 55 13.07 -0.66 -4.06
CA ALA A 55 13.83 -1.90 -4.14
C ALA A 55 13.29 -2.84 -5.23
N ALA A 56 11.97 -2.98 -5.34
CA ALA A 56 11.32 -3.79 -6.37
C ALA A 56 11.65 -3.27 -7.78
N LEU A 57 11.54 -1.96 -8.00
CA LEU A 57 11.86 -1.32 -9.27
C LEU A 57 13.31 -1.57 -9.68
N HIS A 58 14.26 -1.30 -8.77
CA HIS A 58 15.69 -1.49 -9.05
C HIS A 58 16.06 -2.97 -9.25
N LEU A 59 15.31 -3.92 -8.67
CA LEU A 59 15.49 -5.35 -8.96
C LEU A 59 14.93 -5.75 -10.32
N ALA A 60 13.84 -5.12 -10.76
CA ALA A 60 13.19 -5.41 -12.05
C ALA A 60 13.91 -4.78 -13.25
N GLU A 61 14.63 -3.67 -13.05
CA GLU A 61 15.39 -2.98 -14.10
C GLU A 61 16.78 -3.59 -14.37
N ARG A 62 17.20 -4.56 -13.54
CA ARG A 62 18.49 -5.27 -13.68
C ARG A 62 18.33 -6.58 -14.44
#